data_AF-R7QM26-F1
#
_entry.id   AF-R7QM26-F1
#
_cell.length_a   1.000
_cell.length_b   1.000
_cell.length_c   1.000
_cell.angle_alpha   90.00
_cell.angle_beta   90.00
_cell.angle_gamma   90.00
#
_symmetry.space_group_name_H-M   'P 1'
#
loop_
_entity.id
_entity.type
_entity.pdbx_description
1 polymer ?
#
loop_
_entity_poly.entity_id
_entity_poly.type
_entity_poly.pdbx_seq_one_letter_code
_entity_poly.pdbx_strand_id
1 'polypeptide(L)'
;MGAQLEDEAAGAPSTSTGDIPIELEPTRRSDGYIPPEDPSRTNVEAGDYSRMSSGSRISLVTIAIMLVIFVALSPRPFFTSLFVLLSLLPAFPIIHFVRTKFDDKSIGWTYLLNQLLLGAIPLVLFTIIAEWLLTFGIGFLIFEKELREVEIAIDTPPTVDEDGKRHDLLANVLEHVALWKMILFFLLIAFVTAGFIEEVAKWMLARRYRKVDQENAELDADSGARIGCKGILAIACMGALGFAACENMGYILVSALSIRKGFSFRLVGITLLRGLLAYPLHIGTQFFVAVSAAQWYVFKDKSNVMLALFVAVLFHGTFDGVALLGMLLIGGNIIPFWVGYLIPVFDFMLVGLLLLLCRSRYKALLVRESLVLASEPV
;
A
#
# COMPACT_ATOMS: atom_id res chain seq x y z
N MET A 1 4.08 68.96 -36.64
CA MET A 1 4.86 67.74 -36.99
C MET A 1 4.61 66.75 -35.87
N GLY A 2 3.82 65.69 -35.95
CA GLY A 2 3.20 64.98 -37.06
C GLY A 2 3.27 63.48 -36.70
N ALA A 3 2.11 62.86 -36.43
CA ALA A 3 1.78 61.41 -36.36
C ALA A 3 0.60 61.24 -35.38
N GLN A 4 -0.65 61.40 -35.81
CA GLN A 4 -1.52 60.40 -36.47
C GLN A 4 -1.89 59.21 -35.58
N LEU A 5 -3.11 59.32 -35.04
CA LEU A 5 -4.00 58.27 -34.59
C LEU A 5 -4.40 57.41 -35.79
N GLU A 6 -4.34 56.09 -35.65
CA GLU A 6 -5.16 55.18 -36.44
C GLU A 6 -5.82 54.14 -35.52
N ASP A 7 -7.15 54.13 -35.65
CA ASP A 7 -8.09 53.11 -35.20
C ASP A 7 -7.79 51.78 -35.91
N GLU A 8 -7.90 50.67 -35.18
CA GLU A 8 -8.40 49.44 -35.80
C GLU A 8 -9.22 48.63 -34.79
N ALA A 9 -10.53 48.68 -35.03
CA ALA A 9 -11.53 47.83 -34.41
C ALA A 9 -11.80 46.61 -35.29
N ALA A 10 -12.37 45.59 -34.64
CA ALA A 10 -13.18 44.51 -35.19
C ALA A 10 -12.44 43.30 -35.79
N GLY A 11 -12.49 42.19 -35.04
CA GLY A 11 -12.15 40.86 -35.52
C GLY A 11 -12.40 39.77 -34.48
N ALA A 12 -13.61 39.71 -33.90
CA ALA A 12 -14.02 38.58 -33.08
C ALA A 12 -14.26 37.36 -33.99
N PRO A 13 -13.58 36.21 -33.80
CA PRO A 13 -13.95 35.00 -34.49
C PRO A 13 -15.22 34.44 -33.85
N SER A 14 -16.27 34.32 -34.67
CA SER A 14 -17.51 33.61 -34.34
C SER A 14 -17.21 32.16 -33.94
N THR A 15 -17.43 31.83 -32.68
CA THR A 15 -17.52 30.44 -32.22
C THR A 15 -18.81 29.83 -32.76
N SER A 16 -18.70 29.24 -33.95
CA SER A 16 -19.66 28.26 -34.47
C SER A 16 -19.63 27.04 -33.55
N THR A 17 -20.59 26.95 -32.64
CA THR A 17 -20.98 25.72 -31.96
C THR A 17 -21.55 24.76 -32.99
N GLY A 18 -20.67 23.95 -33.59
CA GLY A 18 -21.05 22.78 -34.37
C GLY A 18 -21.40 21.65 -33.41
N ASP A 19 -22.69 21.41 -33.24
CA ASP A 19 -23.22 20.17 -32.68
C ASP A 19 -22.72 19.00 -33.53
N ILE A 20 -21.91 18.13 -32.95
CA ILE A 20 -21.58 16.82 -33.53
C ILE A 20 -22.41 15.77 -32.79
N PRO A 21 -23.49 15.24 -33.40
CA PRO A 21 -24.09 14.02 -32.91
C PRO A 21 -23.24 12.85 -33.40
N ILE A 22 -22.35 12.35 -32.55
CA ILE A 22 -21.71 11.05 -32.80
C ILE A 22 -22.64 9.98 -32.20
N GLU A 23 -23.70 9.66 -32.93
CA GLU A 23 -24.32 8.33 -32.85
C GLU A 23 -23.35 7.35 -33.52
N LEU A 24 -22.46 6.75 -32.72
CA LEU A 24 -21.75 5.54 -33.13
C LEU A 24 -22.73 4.38 -32.99
N GLU A 25 -23.40 4.06 -34.10
CA GLU A 25 -24.01 2.75 -34.28
C GLU A 25 -22.97 1.67 -33.98
N PRO A 26 -23.30 0.67 -33.15
CA PRO A 26 -22.45 -0.49 -32.98
C PRO A 26 -22.53 -1.29 -34.27
N THR A 27 -21.57 -1.07 -35.17
CA THR A 27 -21.34 -1.96 -36.30
C THR A 27 -21.15 -3.37 -35.74
N ARG A 28 -22.14 -4.23 -36.03
CA ARG A 28 -22.04 -5.68 -35.86
C ARG A 28 -20.71 -6.10 -36.44
N ARG A 29 -19.76 -6.47 -35.56
CA ARG A 29 -18.58 -7.23 -35.93
C ARG A 29 -19.08 -8.43 -36.71
N SER A 30 -18.62 -8.54 -37.96
CA SER A 30 -18.61 -9.80 -38.67
C SER A 30 -18.00 -10.84 -37.75
N ASP A 31 -18.70 -11.95 -37.56
CA ASP A 31 -18.22 -13.14 -36.88
C ASP A 31 -16.92 -13.60 -37.57
N GLY A 32 -15.81 -13.06 -37.07
CA GLY A 32 -14.48 -13.51 -37.43
C GLY A 32 -14.42 -14.97 -37.03
N TYR A 33 -14.11 -15.81 -38.01
CA TYR A 33 -13.78 -17.22 -37.82
C TYR A 33 -12.76 -17.32 -36.68
N ILE A 34 -13.23 -17.69 -35.49
CA ILE A 34 -12.37 -18.13 -34.39
C ILE A 34 -11.99 -19.55 -34.80
N PRO A 35 -10.73 -19.82 -35.22
CA PRO A 35 -10.32 -21.19 -35.47
C PRO A 35 -10.60 -21.99 -34.18
N PRO A 36 -11.12 -23.22 -34.29
CA PRO A 36 -11.40 -24.04 -33.12
C PRO A 36 -10.14 -24.10 -32.26
N GLU A 37 -10.26 -23.63 -31.01
CA GLU A 37 -9.19 -23.74 -30.02
C GLU A 37 -8.74 -25.19 -30.01
N ASP A 38 -7.50 -25.44 -30.43
CA ASP A 38 -6.91 -26.76 -30.40
C ASP A 38 -6.94 -27.24 -28.93
N PRO A 39 -7.78 -28.22 -28.57
CA PRO A 39 -7.92 -28.68 -27.19
C PRO A 39 -6.63 -29.37 -26.68
N SER A 40 -5.62 -29.56 -27.55
CA SER A 40 -4.30 -30.02 -27.14
C SER A 40 -3.37 -28.90 -26.65
N ARG A 41 -3.68 -27.61 -26.91
CA ARG A 41 -2.89 -26.45 -26.44
C ARG A 41 -3.27 -25.94 -25.05
N THR A 42 -4.34 -26.45 -24.43
CA THR A 42 -4.79 -26.00 -23.10
C THR A 42 -3.99 -26.54 -21.92
N ASN A 43 -3.03 -27.43 -22.15
CA ASN A 43 -2.19 -28.01 -21.10
C ASN A 43 -0.70 -27.84 -21.41
N VAL A 44 -0.27 -26.63 -21.84
CA VAL A 44 1.09 -26.22 -21.50
C VAL A 44 1.07 -26.08 -19.99
N GLU A 45 1.41 -27.17 -19.29
CA GLU A 45 1.58 -27.20 -17.85
C GLU A 45 2.52 -26.06 -17.51
N ALA A 46 1.97 -24.95 -17.00
CA ALA A 46 2.72 -23.78 -16.57
C ALA A 46 3.90 -24.27 -15.72
N GLY A 47 5.12 -24.18 -16.27
CA GLY A 47 6.23 -25.06 -15.91
C GLY A 47 6.44 -25.17 -14.41
N ASP A 48 6.37 -26.37 -13.86
CA ASP A 48 6.55 -26.78 -12.44
C ASP A 48 6.31 -25.72 -11.32
N TYR A 49 5.44 -24.75 -11.55
CA TYR A 49 5.01 -23.78 -10.54
C TYR A 49 4.03 -24.44 -9.56
N SER A 50 3.77 -25.74 -9.70
CA SER A 50 2.95 -26.54 -8.79
C SER A 50 3.50 -26.56 -7.37
N ARG A 51 4.82 -26.38 -7.20
CA ARG A 51 5.50 -26.47 -5.90
C ARG A 51 5.68 -25.09 -5.27
N MET A 52 5.19 -24.95 -4.04
CA MET A 52 5.52 -23.79 -3.20
C MET A 52 7.03 -23.67 -3.02
N SER A 53 7.56 -22.46 -3.17
CA SER A 53 8.98 -22.20 -2.96
C SER A 53 9.38 -22.53 -1.50
N SER A 54 10.65 -22.88 -1.27
CA SER A 54 11.15 -23.07 0.11
C SER A 54 10.94 -21.83 0.98
N GLY A 55 11.11 -20.63 0.44
CA GLY A 55 10.84 -19.38 1.15
C GLY A 55 9.37 -19.23 1.57
N SER A 56 8.44 -19.63 0.70
CA SER A 56 7.00 -19.61 1.00
C SER A 56 6.62 -20.62 2.09
N ARG A 57 7.21 -21.81 2.06
CA ARG A 57 7.00 -22.84 3.10
C ARG A 57 7.52 -22.36 4.46
N ILE A 58 8.72 -21.77 4.48
CA ILE A 58 9.29 -21.14 5.68
C ILE A 58 8.36 -20.04 6.19
N SER A 59 7.87 -19.17 5.29
CA SER A 59 6.95 -18.08 5.65
C SER A 59 5.66 -18.60 6.29
N LEU A 60 5.06 -19.66 5.75
CA LEU A 60 3.85 -20.26 6.32
C LEU A 60 4.10 -20.81 7.74
N VAL A 61 5.23 -21.50 7.93
CA VAL A 61 5.64 -22.01 9.25
C VAL A 61 5.90 -20.86 10.22
N THR A 62 6.57 -19.80 9.79
CA THR A 62 6.81 -18.60 10.61
C THR A 62 5.51 -17.92 11.02
N ILE A 63 4.54 -17.74 10.11
CA ILE A 63 3.21 -17.20 10.43
C ILE A 63 2.53 -18.07 11.50
N ALA A 64 2.54 -19.39 11.31
CA ALA A 64 1.92 -20.32 12.26
C ALA A 64 2.57 -20.23 13.65
N ILE A 65 3.91 -20.20 13.72
CA ILE A 65 4.66 -20.05 14.97
C ILE A 65 4.35 -18.71 15.63
N MET A 66 4.36 -17.61 14.88
CA MET A 66 4.02 -16.28 15.39
C MET A 66 2.61 -16.26 15.99
N LEU A 67 1.62 -16.81 15.28
CA LEU A 67 0.25 -16.92 15.78
C LEU A 67 0.17 -17.72 17.08
N VAL A 68 0.86 -18.86 17.18
CA VAL A 68 0.89 -19.67 18.39
C VAL A 68 1.52 -18.90 19.56
N ILE A 69 2.67 -18.27 19.34
CA ILE A 69 3.35 -17.44 20.34
C ILE A 69 2.42 -16.31 20.79
N PHE A 70 1.72 -15.64 19.87
CA PHE A 70 0.82 -14.54 20.18
C PHE A 70 -0.38 -14.97 21.01
N VAL A 71 -0.99 -16.09 20.68
CA VAL A 71 -2.08 -16.66 21.48
C VAL A 71 -1.56 -17.07 22.87
N ALA A 72 -0.37 -17.67 22.95
CA ALA A 72 0.21 -18.10 24.21
C ALA A 72 0.61 -16.94 25.15
N LEU A 73 1.11 -15.83 24.59
CA LEU A 73 1.54 -14.65 25.37
C LEU A 73 0.38 -13.68 25.69
N SER A 74 -0.75 -13.80 24.99
CA SER A 74 -1.87 -12.89 25.20
C SER A 74 -2.54 -13.12 26.56
N PRO A 75 -2.81 -12.05 27.34
CA PRO A 75 -3.61 -12.16 28.56
C PRO A 75 -5.08 -12.52 28.27
N ARG A 76 -5.52 -12.41 27.01
CA ARG A 76 -6.89 -12.67 26.54
C ARG A 76 -6.85 -13.41 25.21
N PRO A 77 -6.43 -14.69 25.19
CA PRO A 77 -6.14 -15.44 23.97
C PRO A 77 -7.33 -15.47 23.00
N PHE A 78 -8.54 -15.68 23.51
CA PHE A 78 -9.76 -15.71 22.70
C PHE A 78 -9.97 -14.41 21.90
N PHE A 79 -9.86 -13.24 22.54
CA PHE A 79 -10.05 -11.96 21.87
C PHE A 79 -8.92 -11.64 20.89
N THR A 80 -7.67 -12.00 21.24
CA THR A 80 -6.55 -11.87 20.31
C THR A 80 -6.75 -12.72 19.06
N SER A 81 -7.13 -13.98 19.22
CA SER A 81 -7.45 -14.85 18.07
C SER A 81 -8.59 -14.28 17.24
N LEU A 82 -9.67 -13.83 17.88
CA LEU A 82 -10.80 -13.23 17.19
C LEU A 82 -10.38 -11.99 16.38
N PHE A 83 -9.64 -11.06 16.98
CA PHE A 83 -9.20 -9.85 16.27
C PHE A 83 -8.25 -10.17 15.13
N VAL A 84 -7.31 -11.11 15.31
CA VAL A 84 -6.43 -11.57 14.24
C VAL A 84 -7.23 -12.19 13.09
N LEU A 85 -8.26 -12.99 13.38
CA LEU A 85 -9.13 -13.53 12.33
C LEU A 85 -9.89 -12.40 11.62
N LEU A 86 -10.44 -11.44 12.37
CA LEU A 86 -11.16 -10.30 11.81
C LEU A 86 -10.27 -9.42 10.93
N SER A 87 -9.00 -9.20 11.30
CA SER A 87 -8.10 -8.42 10.44
C SER A 87 -7.73 -9.13 9.16
N LEU A 88 -7.75 -10.47 9.12
CA LEU A 88 -7.47 -11.20 7.90
C LEU A 88 -8.67 -11.28 6.95
N LEU A 89 -9.89 -10.97 7.40
CA LEU A 89 -11.09 -11.05 6.56
C LEU A 89 -11.02 -10.23 5.27
N PRO A 90 -10.51 -8.98 5.24
CA PRO A 90 -10.37 -8.20 4.01
C PRO A 90 -9.45 -8.84 2.96
N ALA A 91 -8.51 -9.71 3.37
CA ALA A 91 -7.61 -10.36 2.43
C ALA A 91 -8.35 -11.27 1.44
N PHE A 92 -9.41 -11.96 1.88
CA PHE A 92 -10.16 -12.89 1.04
C PHE A 92 -10.88 -12.24 -0.15
N PRO A 93 -11.71 -11.18 0.01
CA PRO A 93 -12.34 -10.52 -1.13
C PRO A 93 -11.30 -9.88 -2.07
N ILE A 94 -10.16 -9.42 -1.54
CA ILE A 94 -9.06 -8.90 -2.36
C ILE A 94 -8.42 -10.01 -3.19
N ILE A 95 -8.10 -11.16 -2.58
CA ILE A 95 -7.58 -12.34 -3.31
C ILE A 95 -8.54 -12.73 -4.42
N HIS A 96 -9.83 -12.79 -4.10
CA HIS A 96 -10.85 -13.11 -5.09
C HIS A 96 -10.90 -12.08 -6.22
N PHE A 97 -10.81 -10.78 -5.89
CA PHE A 97 -10.75 -9.70 -6.87
C PHE A 97 -9.52 -9.81 -7.78
N VAL A 98 -8.33 -9.99 -7.21
CA VAL A 98 -7.07 -10.13 -7.98
C VAL A 98 -7.16 -11.33 -8.93
N ARG A 99 -7.63 -12.48 -8.41
CA ARG A 99 -7.79 -13.70 -9.22
C ARG A 99 -8.77 -13.52 -10.37
N THR A 100 -9.88 -12.81 -10.16
CA THR A 100 -10.93 -12.67 -11.18
C THR A 100 -10.69 -11.53 -12.16
N LYS A 101 -10.00 -10.46 -11.75
CA LYS A 101 -9.79 -9.26 -12.58
C LYS A 101 -8.43 -9.20 -13.24
N PHE A 102 -7.41 -9.78 -12.61
CA PHE A 102 -6.05 -9.80 -13.12
C PHE A 102 -5.62 -11.20 -13.53
N ASP A 103 -6.56 -11.97 -14.08
CA ASP A 103 -6.29 -13.28 -14.65
C ASP A 103 -5.33 -13.12 -15.84
N ASP A 104 -4.16 -13.76 -15.72
CA ASP A 104 -3.09 -13.76 -16.69
C ASP A 104 -2.55 -15.19 -16.79
N LYS A 105 -2.72 -15.82 -17.96
CA LYS A 105 -2.34 -17.21 -18.19
C LYS A 105 -0.84 -17.44 -17.98
N SER A 106 -0.01 -16.40 -18.07
CA SER A 106 1.42 -16.48 -17.86
C SER A 106 1.81 -16.65 -16.39
N ILE A 107 0.87 -16.56 -15.45
CA ILE A 107 1.13 -16.63 -14.01
C ILE A 107 0.21 -17.64 -13.33
N GLY A 108 0.81 -18.71 -12.82
CA GLY A 108 0.07 -19.69 -12.02
C GLY A 108 -0.35 -19.16 -10.64
N TRP A 109 -1.49 -19.67 -10.13
CA TRP A 109 -1.99 -19.32 -8.79
C TRP A 109 -0.97 -19.57 -7.67
N THR A 110 -0.20 -20.65 -7.76
CA THR A 110 0.86 -20.96 -6.78
C THR A 110 1.93 -19.87 -6.74
N TYR A 111 2.24 -19.24 -7.88
CA TYR A 111 3.16 -18.11 -7.91
C TYR A 111 2.58 -16.90 -7.18
N LEU A 112 1.29 -16.58 -7.41
CA LEU A 112 0.60 -15.50 -6.70
C LEU A 112 0.54 -15.76 -5.18
N LEU A 113 0.30 -17.01 -4.76
CA LEU A 113 0.37 -17.40 -3.35
C LEU A 113 1.79 -17.24 -2.79
N ASN A 114 2.82 -17.61 -3.57
CA ASN A 114 4.21 -17.37 -3.18
C ASN A 114 4.50 -15.86 -3.01
N GLN A 115 3.95 -14.99 -3.86
CA GLN A 115 4.11 -13.54 -3.70
C GLN A 115 3.45 -13.03 -2.41
N LEU A 116 2.24 -13.51 -2.10
CA LEU A 116 1.56 -13.18 -0.85
C LEU A 116 2.41 -13.59 0.36
N LEU A 117 2.95 -14.80 0.38
CA LEU A 117 3.75 -15.28 1.51
C LEU A 117 5.09 -14.55 1.64
N LEU A 118 5.73 -14.22 0.52
CA LEU A 118 6.97 -13.46 0.52
C LEU A 118 6.77 -11.99 0.92
N GLY A 119 5.61 -11.41 0.60
CA GLY A 119 5.17 -10.13 1.12
C GLY A 119 4.84 -10.16 2.61
N ALA A 120 4.33 -11.28 3.12
CA ALA A 120 3.94 -11.39 4.52
C ALA A 120 5.12 -11.50 5.49
N ILE A 121 6.11 -12.38 5.25
CA ILE A 121 7.17 -12.63 6.24
C ILE A 121 8.52 -12.02 5.84
N PRO A 122 9.20 -12.45 4.76
CA PRO A 122 10.52 -11.92 4.43
C PRO A 122 10.52 -10.40 4.25
N LEU A 123 9.50 -9.88 3.59
CA LEU A 123 9.37 -8.46 3.37
C LEU A 123 9.16 -7.69 4.68
N VAL A 124 8.22 -8.13 5.52
CA VAL A 124 7.96 -7.50 6.83
C VAL A 124 9.16 -7.59 7.77
N LEU A 125 9.86 -8.73 7.81
CA LEU A 125 11.08 -8.85 8.62
C LEU A 125 12.16 -7.89 8.16
N PHE A 126 12.32 -7.73 6.84
CA PHE A 126 13.25 -6.76 6.28
C PHE A 126 12.85 -5.32 6.64
N THR A 127 11.57 -4.95 6.47
CA THR A 127 11.11 -3.59 6.74
C THR A 127 11.18 -3.25 8.22
N ILE A 128 10.76 -4.14 9.12
CA ILE A 128 10.86 -3.94 10.59
C ILE A 128 12.30 -3.65 11.01
N ILE A 129 13.28 -4.41 10.51
CA ILE A 129 14.70 -4.20 10.86
C ILE A 129 15.16 -2.84 10.33
N ALA A 130 14.86 -2.53 9.08
CA ALA A 130 15.26 -1.27 8.45
C ALA A 130 14.61 -0.06 9.14
N GLU A 131 13.32 -0.12 9.43
CA GLU A 131 12.57 0.89 10.15
C GLU A 131 13.10 1.08 11.57
N TRP A 132 13.41 0.00 12.29
CA TRP A 132 13.98 0.08 13.63
C TRP A 132 15.33 0.80 13.63
N LEU A 133 16.23 0.42 12.72
CA LEU A 133 17.55 1.06 12.57
C LEU A 133 17.42 2.54 12.19
N LEU A 134 16.54 2.88 11.25
CA LEU A 134 16.33 4.25 10.81
C LEU A 134 15.64 5.10 11.88
N THR A 135 14.65 4.54 12.58
CA THR A 135 13.96 5.22 13.70
C THR A 135 14.95 5.54 14.80
N PHE A 136 15.83 4.59 15.15
CA PHE A 136 16.90 4.82 16.11
C PHE A 136 17.87 5.91 15.64
N GLY A 137 18.31 5.84 14.38
CA GLY A 137 19.20 6.85 13.79
C GLY A 137 18.59 8.25 13.76
N ILE A 138 17.32 8.37 13.34
CA ILE A 138 16.58 9.63 13.33
C ILE A 138 16.41 10.17 14.76
N GLY A 139 16.06 9.30 15.71
CA GLY A 139 15.92 9.66 17.12
C GLY A 139 17.23 10.21 17.69
N PHE A 140 18.35 9.54 17.42
CA PHE A 140 19.67 10.01 17.81
C PHE A 140 20.00 11.38 17.21
N LEU A 141 19.71 11.59 15.92
CA LEU A 141 19.98 12.87 15.24
C LEU A 141 19.12 14.04 15.74
N ILE A 142 17.84 13.79 16.05
CA ILE A 142 16.91 14.86 16.47
C ILE A 142 17.08 15.20 17.96
N PHE A 143 17.29 14.18 18.79
CA PHE A 143 17.27 14.29 20.25
C PHE A 143 18.66 14.12 20.88
N GLU A 144 19.76 14.27 20.13
CA GLU A 144 21.13 14.05 20.64
C GLU A 144 21.38 14.77 21.98
N LYS A 145 20.94 16.02 22.10
CA LYS A 145 21.16 16.85 23.29
C LYS A 145 20.16 16.53 24.39
N GLU A 146 18.92 16.25 24.00
CA GLU A 146 17.81 15.98 24.91
C GLU A 146 17.78 14.53 25.40
N LEU A 147 18.54 13.60 24.79
CA LEU A 147 18.55 12.18 25.16
C LEU A 147 18.90 11.96 26.64
N ARG A 148 19.83 12.77 27.17
CA ARG A 148 20.17 12.75 28.61
C ARG A 148 19.05 13.31 29.49
N GLU A 149 18.36 14.34 29.03
CA GLU A 149 17.24 14.95 29.75
C GLU A 149 16.00 14.04 29.74
N VAL A 150 15.76 13.36 28.62
CA VAL A 150 14.70 12.37 28.45
C VAL A 150 15.00 11.11 29.28
N GLU A 151 16.25 10.65 29.36
CA GLU A 151 16.66 9.54 30.23
C GLU A 151 16.35 9.88 31.70
N ILE A 152 16.71 11.08 32.15
CA ILE A 152 16.36 11.58 33.48
C ILE A 152 14.83 11.65 33.67
N ALA A 153 14.09 12.14 32.67
CA ALA A 153 12.62 12.23 32.74
C ALA A 153 11.92 10.85 32.77
N ILE A 154 12.49 9.83 32.12
CA ILE A 154 12.00 8.44 32.15
C ILE A 154 12.29 7.79 33.50
N ASP A 155 13.46 8.05 34.08
CA ASP A 155 13.88 7.51 35.38
C ASP A 155 13.23 8.24 36.57
N THR A 156 12.66 9.42 36.35
CA THR A 156 11.89 10.15 37.36
C THR A 156 10.53 9.45 37.52
N PRO A 157 10.19 8.93 38.71
CA PRO A 157 8.91 8.26 38.92
C PRO A 157 7.76 9.22 38.59
N PRO A 158 6.69 8.76 37.92
CA PRO A 158 5.58 9.62 37.52
C PRO A 158 5.03 10.31 38.76
N THR A 159 5.16 11.64 38.78
CA THR A 159 4.55 12.48 39.81
C THR A 159 3.04 12.33 39.70
N VAL A 160 2.42 12.08 40.85
CA VAL A 160 0.98 12.08 40.98
C VAL A 160 0.62 13.54 41.25
N ASP A 161 -0.19 14.15 40.39
CA ASP A 161 -0.67 15.51 40.63
C ASP A 161 -1.56 15.57 41.89
N GLU A 162 -1.91 16.78 42.34
CA GLU A 162 -2.78 16.97 43.53
C GLU A 162 -4.17 16.31 43.37
N ASP A 163 -4.56 15.97 42.13
CA ASP A 163 -5.81 15.29 41.78
C ASP A 163 -5.69 13.75 41.71
N GLY A 164 -4.52 13.17 42.00
CA GLY A 164 -4.32 11.72 41.99
C GLY A 164 -4.08 11.11 40.60
N LYS A 165 -3.90 11.93 39.54
CA LYS A 165 -3.62 11.47 38.18
C LYS A 165 -2.12 11.35 37.97
N ARG A 166 -1.69 10.21 37.42
CA ARG A 166 -0.30 10.06 36.98
C ARG A 166 -0.06 11.01 35.82
N HIS A 167 0.99 11.82 35.91
CA HIS A 167 1.53 12.49 34.73
C HIS A 167 1.87 11.44 33.67
N ASP A 168 1.23 11.56 32.50
CA ASP A 168 1.52 10.69 31.36
C ASP A 168 2.97 10.93 30.93
N LEU A 169 3.71 9.85 30.68
CA LEU A 169 5.12 9.89 30.24
C LEU A 169 5.32 10.84 29.05
N LEU A 170 4.32 10.92 28.16
CA LEU A 170 4.35 11.82 27.01
C LEU A 170 4.26 13.30 27.40
N ALA A 171 3.47 13.65 28.42
CA ALA A 171 3.41 15.01 28.95
C ALA A 171 4.76 15.41 29.55
N ASN A 172 5.38 14.53 30.33
CA ASN A 172 6.71 14.77 30.90
C ASN A 172 7.79 14.92 29.81
N VAL A 173 7.73 14.13 28.73
CA VAL A 173 8.64 14.28 27.59
C VAL A 173 8.41 15.61 26.88
N LEU A 174 7.17 16.06 26.71
CA LEU A 174 6.86 17.35 26.06
C LEU A 174 7.29 18.58 26.87
N GLU A 175 7.49 18.45 28.18
CA GLU A 175 8.08 19.50 29.01
C GLU A 175 9.58 19.70 28.74
N HIS A 176 10.28 18.63 28.35
CA HIS A 176 11.74 18.63 28.15
C HIS A 176 12.12 18.70 26.66
N VAL A 177 11.21 18.31 25.75
CA VAL A 177 11.46 18.22 24.32
C VAL A 177 10.54 19.16 23.56
N ALA A 178 11.11 20.06 22.77
CA ALA A 178 10.34 20.99 21.96
C ALA A 178 9.38 20.25 21.02
N LEU A 179 8.10 20.63 21.04
CA LEU A 179 7.03 19.99 20.27
C LEU A 179 7.36 19.85 18.77
N TRP A 180 7.99 20.85 18.16
CA TRP A 180 8.36 20.79 16.74
C TRP A 180 9.35 19.65 16.43
N LYS A 181 10.23 19.28 17.37
CA LYS A 181 11.14 18.13 17.22
C LYS A 181 10.37 16.81 17.25
N MET A 182 9.38 16.69 18.13
CA MET A 182 8.49 15.53 18.18
C MET A 182 7.67 15.40 16.89
N ILE A 183 7.11 16.51 16.40
CA ILE A 183 6.40 16.55 15.11
C ILE A 183 7.32 16.11 13.98
N LEU A 184 8.54 16.67 13.89
CA LEU A 184 9.51 16.30 12.88
C LEU A 184 9.89 14.82 12.96
N PHE A 185 10.11 14.30 14.16
CA PHE A 185 10.42 12.89 14.40
C PHE A 185 9.32 11.96 13.87
N PHE A 186 8.06 12.22 14.22
CA PHE A 186 6.94 11.39 13.74
C PHE A 186 6.70 11.55 12.24
N LEU A 187 6.91 12.73 11.65
CA LEU A 187 6.84 12.91 10.20
C LEU A 187 7.93 12.11 9.48
N LEU A 188 9.16 12.09 10.00
CA LEU A 188 10.23 11.29 9.41
C LEU A 188 9.98 9.80 9.55
N ILE A 189 9.44 9.33 10.69
CA ILE A 189 8.99 7.94 10.82
C ILE A 189 7.92 7.63 9.76
N ALA A 190 6.87 8.44 9.69
CA ALA A 190 5.76 8.19 8.77
C ALA A 190 6.19 8.17 7.30
N PHE A 191 6.95 9.16 6.84
CA PHE A 191 7.28 9.29 5.42
C PHE A 191 8.56 8.57 5.01
N VAL A 192 9.56 8.49 5.88
CA VAL A 192 10.86 7.89 5.53
C VAL A 192 10.91 6.44 5.96
N THR A 193 10.56 6.11 7.20
CA THR A 193 10.67 4.71 7.65
C THR A 193 9.50 3.89 7.15
N ALA A 194 8.26 4.22 7.50
CA ALA A 194 7.08 3.47 7.06
C ALA A 194 6.83 3.69 5.56
N GLY A 195 6.54 4.92 5.14
CA GLY A 195 6.21 5.24 3.75
C GLY A 195 7.29 4.81 2.76
N PHE A 196 8.50 5.36 2.84
CA PHE A 196 9.53 5.11 1.81
C PHE A 196 10.08 3.68 1.83
N ILE A 197 10.50 3.14 2.98
CA ILE A 197 11.11 1.80 3.01
C ILE A 197 10.11 0.74 2.60
N GLU A 198 8.87 0.78 3.11
CA GLU A 198 7.90 -0.25 2.78
C GLU A 198 7.48 -0.19 1.32
N GLU A 199 7.25 0.99 0.75
CA GLU A 199 6.87 1.12 -0.67
C GLU A 199 8.01 0.70 -1.60
N VAL A 200 9.26 1.03 -1.26
CA VAL A 200 10.45 0.55 -2.00
C VAL A 200 10.57 -0.96 -1.91
N ALA A 201 10.41 -1.53 -0.72
CA ALA A 201 10.57 -2.96 -0.50
C ALA A 201 9.46 -3.75 -1.22
N LYS A 202 8.20 -3.30 -1.14
CA LYS A 202 7.08 -3.85 -1.91
C LYS A 202 7.32 -3.74 -3.41
N TRP A 203 7.87 -2.62 -3.89
CA TRP A 203 8.25 -2.47 -5.30
C TRP A 203 9.36 -3.44 -5.71
N MET A 204 10.38 -3.65 -4.89
CA MET A 204 11.43 -4.65 -5.14
C MET A 204 10.86 -6.06 -5.26
N LEU A 205 9.89 -6.42 -4.41
CA LEU A 205 9.17 -7.69 -4.51
C LEU A 205 8.36 -7.76 -5.82
N ALA A 206 7.63 -6.70 -6.16
CA ALA A 206 6.80 -6.63 -7.36
C ALA A 206 7.63 -6.83 -8.65
N ARG A 207 8.86 -6.30 -8.71
CA ARG A 207 9.79 -6.42 -9.85
C ARG A 207 10.12 -7.85 -10.27
N ARG A 208 9.79 -8.85 -9.45
CA ARG A 208 9.95 -10.27 -9.79
C ARG A 208 9.08 -10.71 -10.97
N TYR A 209 8.12 -9.89 -11.42
CA TYR A 209 7.48 -10.07 -12.73
C TYR A 209 8.48 -10.24 -13.88
N ARG A 210 9.66 -9.59 -13.81
CA ARG A 210 10.72 -9.73 -14.84
C ARG A 210 11.33 -11.12 -14.85
N LYS A 211 11.47 -11.73 -13.68
CA LYS A 211 12.00 -13.08 -13.56
C LYS A 211 11.03 -14.09 -14.15
N VAL A 212 9.72 -13.91 -13.92
CA VAL A 212 8.67 -14.75 -14.54
C VAL A 212 8.71 -14.62 -16.06
N ASP A 213 8.81 -13.40 -16.58
CA ASP A 213 8.88 -13.18 -18.03
C ASP A 213 10.12 -13.82 -18.67
N GLN A 214 11.25 -13.83 -17.96
CA GLN A 214 12.48 -14.52 -18.40
C GLN A 214 12.32 -16.03 -18.38
N GLU A 215 11.81 -16.60 -17.28
CA GLU A 215 11.58 -18.05 -17.14
C GLU A 215 10.59 -18.56 -18.20
N ASN A 216 9.50 -17.82 -18.46
CA ASN A 216 8.54 -18.17 -19.50
C ASN A 216 9.17 -18.14 -20.90
N ALA A 217 10.03 -17.15 -21.18
CA ALA A 217 10.73 -17.06 -22.46
C ALA A 217 11.77 -18.19 -22.67
N GLU A 218 12.36 -18.72 -21.59
CA GLU A 218 13.31 -19.85 -21.64
C GLU A 218 12.61 -21.20 -21.80
N LEU A 219 11.48 -21.41 -21.11
CA LEU A 219 10.75 -22.68 -21.14
C LEU A 219 10.02 -22.92 -22.46
N ASP A 220 9.61 -21.85 -23.14
CA ASP A 220 8.76 -21.95 -24.31
C ASP A 220 9.07 -20.83 -25.31
N ALA A 221 10.24 -20.97 -25.95
CA ALA A 221 10.70 -20.05 -26.99
C ALA A 221 9.69 -19.91 -28.15
N ASP A 222 8.84 -20.93 -28.35
CA ASP A 222 7.86 -21.00 -29.43
C ASP A 222 6.47 -20.47 -29.03
N SER A 223 6.04 -20.53 -27.75
CA SER A 223 4.74 -19.97 -27.35
C SER A 223 4.72 -18.46 -27.20
N GLY A 224 5.89 -17.84 -27.02
CA GLY A 224 5.99 -16.38 -26.85
C GLY A 224 5.18 -15.85 -25.65
N ALA A 225 4.89 -16.68 -24.65
CA ALA A 225 4.05 -16.34 -23.51
C ALA A 225 4.71 -15.28 -22.60
N ARG A 226 4.48 -14.00 -22.94
CA ARG A 226 4.96 -12.84 -22.17
C ARG A 226 4.00 -12.49 -21.05
N ILE A 227 4.55 -11.94 -19.97
CA ILE A 227 3.73 -11.41 -18.88
C ILE A 227 2.96 -10.16 -19.34
N GLY A 228 1.65 -10.18 -19.14
CA GLY A 228 0.78 -9.05 -19.47
C GLY A 228 0.75 -7.98 -18.39
N CYS A 229 0.02 -6.90 -18.69
CA CYS A 229 -0.24 -5.83 -17.72
C CYS A 229 -0.94 -6.38 -16.46
N LYS A 230 -1.92 -7.27 -16.66
CA LYS A 230 -2.68 -7.92 -15.57
C LYS A 230 -1.75 -8.73 -14.67
N GLY A 231 -0.84 -9.50 -15.24
CA GLY A 231 0.12 -10.29 -14.46
C GLY A 231 1.01 -9.44 -13.54
N ILE A 232 1.54 -8.32 -14.06
CA ILE A 232 2.34 -7.36 -13.26
C ILE A 232 1.51 -6.81 -12.09
N LEU A 233 0.26 -6.42 -12.35
CA LEU A 233 -0.65 -5.90 -11.33
C LEU A 233 -0.98 -6.97 -10.28
N ALA A 234 -1.26 -8.21 -10.69
CA ALA A 234 -1.56 -9.32 -9.79
C ALA A 234 -0.39 -9.61 -8.84
N ILE A 235 0.84 -9.68 -9.36
CA ILE A 235 2.05 -9.89 -8.54
C ILE A 235 2.20 -8.80 -7.49
N ALA A 236 2.10 -7.53 -7.90
CA ALA A 236 2.25 -6.39 -7.00
C ALA A 236 1.17 -6.37 -5.91
N CYS A 237 -0.10 -6.58 -6.29
CA CYS A 237 -1.22 -6.59 -5.35
C CYS A 237 -1.12 -7.73 -4.34
N MET A 238 -0.71 -8.93 -4.77
CA MET A 238 -0.57 -10.08 -3.87
C MET A 238 0.57 -9.90 -2.88
N GLY A 239 1.72 -9.37 -3.31
CA GLY A 239 2.82 -9.03 -2.42
C GLY A 239 2.41 -7.96 -1.38
N ALA A 240 1.76 -6.89 -1.83
CA ALA A 240 1.26 -5.83 -0.96
C ALA A 240 0.20 -6.34 0.04
N LEU A 241 -0.67 -7.24 -0.40
CA LEU A 241 -1.69 -7.85 0.44
C LEU A 241 -1.07 -8.69 1.57
N GLY A 242 -0.06 -9.49 1.25
CA GLY A 242 0.69 -10.27 2.24
C GLY A 242 1.31 -9.38 3.31
N PHE A 243 1.94 -8.29 2.87
CA PHE A 243 2.52 -7.28 3.74
C PHE A 243 1.48 -6.67 4.69
N ALA A 244 0.40 -6.11 4.13
CA ALA A 244 -0.69 -5.48 4.89
C ALA A 244 -1.34 -6.44 5.90
N ALA A 245 -1.44 -7.73 5.55
CA ALA A 245 -1.99 -8.73 6.44
C ALA A 245 -1.11 -8.97 7.68
N CYS A 246 0.19 -9.09 7.49
CA CYS A 246 1.11 -9.32 8.59
C CYS A 246 1.29 -8.08 9.47
N GLU A 247 1.36 -6.89 8.85
CA GLU A 247 1.42 -5.62 9.57
C GLU A 247 0.19 -5.40 10.47
N ASN A 248 -1.02 -5.64 9.93
CA ASN A 248 -2.25 -5.55 10.71
C ASN A 248 -2.33 -6.54 11.87
N MET A 249 -1.79 -7.75 11.69
CA MET A 249 -1.65 -8.69 12.80
C MET A 249 -0.75 -8.10 13.89
N GLY A 250 0.33 -7.42 13.52
CA GLY A 250 1.21 -6.67 14.42
C GLY A 250 0.47 -5.58 15.20
N TYR A 251 -0.32 -4.72 14.53
CA TYR A 251 -1.09 -3.66 15.21
C TYR A 251 -2.10 -4.21 16.22
N ILE A 252 -2.80 -5.28 15.86
CA ILE A 252 -3.74 -5.94 16.77
C ILE A 252 -3.02 -6.57 17.95
N LEU A 253 -1.85 -7.17 17.72
CA LEU A 253 -1.06 -7.74 18.80
C LEU A 253 -0.60 -6.67 19.78
N VAL A 254 -0.01 -5.57 19.29
CA VAL A 254 0.45 -4.46 20.13
C VAL A 254 -0.72 -3.90 20.93
N SER A 255 -1.88 -3.75 20.29
CA SER A 255 -3.12 -3.33 20.96
C SER A 255 -3.55 -4.34 22.03
N ALA A 256 -3.47 -5.64 21.74
CA ALA A 256 -3.84 -6.72 22.64
C ALA A 256 -2.90 -6.86 23.84
N LEU A 257 -1.61 -6.58 23.68
CA LEU A 257 -0.63 -6.58 24.78
C LEU A 257 -0.79 -5.33 25.66
N SER A 258 -1.16 -4.19 25.06
CA SER A 258 -1.44 -2.94 25.78
C SER A 258 -2.67 -3.05 26.72
N ILE A 259 -3.53 -4.05 26.53
CA ILE A 259 -4.70 -4.37 27.37
C ILE A 259 -4.36 -4.52 28.85
N ARG A 260 -3.14 -4.95 29.20
CA ARG A 260 -2.71 -5.11 30.60
C ARG A 260 -2.80 -3.81 31.43
N LYS A 261 -2.92 -2.64 30.78
CA LYS A 261 -2.95 -1.31 31.43
C LYS A 261 -4.34 -0.68 31.58
N GLY A 262 -5.42 -1.38 31.21
CA GLY A 262 -6.79 -0.83 31.26
C GLY A 262 -7.40 -0.77 29.87
N PHE A 263 -8.57 -1.40 29.70
CA PHE A 263 -9.12 -1.73 28.38
C PHE A 263 -9.99 -0.59 27.83
N SER A 264 -9.55 0.09 26.78
CA SER A 264 -10.41 1.02 26.02
C SER A 264 -10.92 0.36 24.73
N PHE A 265 -12.16 -0.12 24.76
CA PHE A 265 -12.86 -0.65 23.56
C PHE A 265 -12.81 0.34 22.39
N ARG A 266 -12.81 1.64 22.68
CA ARG A 266 -12.72 2.70 21.66
C ARG A 266 -11.39 2.65 20.92
N LEU A 267 -10.26 2.55 21.63
CA LEU A 267 -8.94 2.57 21.00
C LEU A 267 -8.78 1.34 20.09
N VAL A 268 -9.23 0.17 20.55
CA VAL A 268 -9.25 -1.06 19.75
C VAL A 268 -10.11 -0.91 18.50
N GLY A 269 -11.29 -0.30 18.62
CA GLY A 269 -12.17 -0.05 17.47
C GLY A 269 -11.52 0.87 16.43
N ILE A 270 -10.84 1.93 16.86
CA ILE A 270 -10.11 2.83 15.97
C ILE A 270 -8.94 2.10 15.30
N THR A 271 -8.12 1.35 16.05
CA THR A 271 -7.02 0.57 15.48
C THR A 271 -7.52 -0.48 14.49
N LEU A 272 -8.60 -1.19 14.83
CA LEU A 272 -9.18 -2.19 13.93
C LEU A 272 -9.68 -1.52 12.64
N LEU A 273 -10.40 -0.42 12.74
CA LEU A 273 -10.90 0.32 11.57
C LEU A 273 -9.76 0.82 10.69
N ARG A 274 -8.71 1.39 11.28
CA ARG A 274 -7.50 1.79 10.56
C ARG A 274 -6.84 0.61 9.88
N GLY A 275 -6.73 -0.52 10.58
CA GLY A 275 -6.17 -1.73 9.99
C GLY A 275 -6.99 -2.22 8.79
N LEU A 276 -8.33 -2.18 8.87
CA LEU A 276 -9.18 -2.49 7.73
C LEU A 276 -8.94 -1.55 6.54
N LEU A 277 -8.68 -0.26 6.80
CA LEU A 277 -8.36 0.75 5.77
C LEU A 277 -6.93 0.66 5.25
N ALA A 278 -6.00 0.09 6.01
CA ALA A 278 -4.62 -0.14 5.58
C ALA A 278 -4.58 -1.07 4.37
N TYR A 279 -5.40 -2.13 4.31
CA TYR A 279 -5.45 -3.05 3.16
C TYR A 279 -5.61 -2.33 1.80
N PRO A 280 -6.70 -1.58 1.55
CA PRO A 280 -6.85 -0.87 0.28
C PRO A 280 -5.79 0.24 0.10
N LEU A 281 -5.20 0.77 1.17
CA LEU A 281 -4.06 1.68 1.08
C LEU A 281 -2.82 0.97 0.50
N HIS A 282 -2.27 -0.07 1.15
CA HIS A 282 -1.05 -0.75 0.68
C HIS A 282 -1.24 -1.35 -0.72
N ILE A 283 -2.42 -1.90 -1.00
CA ILE A 283 -2.72 -2.45 -2.33
C ILE A 283 -2.85 -1.32 -3.34
N GLY A 284 -3.54 -0.22 -3.00
CA GLY A 284 -3.70 0.92 -3.88
C GLY A 284 -2.37 1.59 -4.24
N THR A 285 -1.48 1.79 -3.25
CA THR A 285 -0.16 2.38 -3.49
C THR A 285 0.68 1.50 -4.42
N GLN A 286 0.71 0.19 -4.17
CA GLN A 286 1.43 -0.74 -5.04
C GLN A 286 0.78 -0.94 -6.41
N PHE A 287 -0.55 -0.93 -6.49
CA PHE A 287 -1.27 -0.95 -7.75
C PHE A 287 -0.90 0.26 -8.61
N PHE A 288 -0.83 1.45 -8.02
CA PHE A 288 -0.45 2.68 -8.70
C PHE A 288 0.98 2.61 -9.29
N VAL A 289 1.92 2.09 -8.51
CA VAL A 289 3.31 1.83 -8.95
C VAL A 289 3.33 0.78 -10.07
N ALA A 290 2.56 -0.30 -9.92
CA ALA A 290 2.51 -1.40 -10.88
C ALA A 290 1.89 -1.00 -12.22
N VAL A 291 0.90 -0.10 -12.26
CA VAL A 291 0.41 0.46 -13.53
C VAL A 291 1.53 1.18 -14.27
N SER A 292 2.30 2.00 -13.56
CA SER A 292 3.42 2.74 -14.15
C SER A 292 4.53 1.79 -14.63
N ALA A 293 4.77 0.71 -13.87
CA ALA A 293 5.69 -0.35 -14.26
C ALA A 293 5.22 -1.13 -15.50
N ALA A 294 3.92 -1.44 -15.59
CA ALA A 294 3.34 -2.13 -16.75
C ALA A 294 3.44 -1.28 -18.01
N GLN A 295 3.14 0.02 -17.92
CA GLN A 295 3.31 0.96 -19.04
C GLN A 295 4.74 0.98 -19.56
N TRP A 296 5.71 1.05 -18.64
CA TRP A 296 7.13 1.04 -19.00
C TRP A 296 7.58 -0.32 -19.54
N TYR A 297 7.15 -1.42 -18.91
CA TYR A 297 7.67 -2.76 -19.23
C TYR A 297 7.06 -3.33 -20.50
N VAL A 298 5.73 -3.27 -20.63
CA VAL A 298 4.96 -3.86 -21.74
C VAL A 298 4.97 -2.94 -22.95
N PHE A 299 4.58 -1.67 -22.77
CA PHE A 299 4.43 -0.73 -23.90
C PHE A 299 5.68 0.09 -24.22
N LYS A 300 6.75 -0.02 -23.41
CA LYS A 300 7.97 0.79 -23.52
C LYS A 300 7.70 2.30 -23.46
N ASP A 301 6.58 2.70 -22.84
CA ASP A 301 6.23 4.10 -22.67
C ASP A 301 7.23 4.80 -21.71
N LYS A 302 7.40 6.11 -21.86
CA LYS A 302 8.19 6.96 -20.94
C LYS A 302 7.43 7.15 -19.61
N SER A 303 7.20 6.06 -18.88
CA SER A 303 6.57 6.08 -17.56
C SER A 303 7.61 6.26 -16.46
N ASN A 304 7.33 7.16 -15.52
CA ASN A 304 8.22 7.47 -14.41
C ASN A 304 7.78 6.70 -13.15
N VAL A 305 8.33 5.49 -12.99
CA VAL A 305 8.08 4.64 -11.81
C VAL A 305 8.51 5.32 -10.51
N MET A 306 9.56 6.16 -10.53
CA MET A 306 10.01 6.88 -9.33
C MET A 306 8.99 7.93 -8.89
N LEU A 307 8.33 8.60 -9.84
CA LEU A 307 7.22 9.50 -9.52
C LEU A 307 6.03 8.74 -8.94
N ALA A 308 5.72 7.56 -9.49
CA ALA A 308 4.65 6.72 -8.96
C ALA A 308 4.95 6.23 -7.55
N LEU A 309 6.21 5.87 -7.29
CA LEU A 309 6.69 5.50 -5.96
C LEU A 309 6.63 6.68 -4.98
N PHE A 310 7.03 7.88 -5.40
CA PHE A 310 6.90 9.08 -4.58
C PHE A 310 5.45 9.36 -4.19
N VAL A 311 4.50 9.24 -5.13
CA VAL A 311 3.07 9.39 -4.83
C VAL A 311 2.59 8.31 -3.86
N ALA A 312 3.01 7.05 -4.04
CA ALA A 312 2.73 5.97 -3.10
C ALA A 312 3.21 6.31 -1.68
N VAL A 313 4.45 6.80 -1.54
CA VAL A 313 5.02 7.24 -0.26
C VAL A 313 4.23 8.40 0.34
N LEU A 314 3.75 9.35 -0.48
CA LEU A 314 2.92 10.45 0.01
C LEU A 314 1.61 9.95 0.61
N PHE A 315 0.88 9.06 -0.08
CA PHE A 315 -0.37 8.49 0.44
C PHE A 315 -0.14 7.68 1.71
N HIS A 316 0.87 6.80 1.69
CA HIS A 316 1.19 5.96 2.83
C HIS A 316 1.67 6.78 4.05
N GLY A 317 2.72 7.59 3.87
CA GLY A 317 3.25 8.41 4.95
C GLY A 317 2.26 9.44 5.47
N THR A 318 1.32 9.91 4.65
CA THR A 318 0.22 10.77 5.15
C THR A 318 -0.77 9.99 6.02
N PHE A 319 -1.10 8.74 5.64
CA PHE A 319 -1.95 7.87 6.43
C PHE A 319 -1.35 7.63 7.83
N ASP A 320 -0.07 7.28 7.91
CA ASP A 320 0.61 7.03 9.18
C ASP A 320 0.90 8.31 9.95
N GLY A 321 1.31 9.37 9.25
CA GLY A 321 1.61 10.66 9.82
C GLY A 321 0.43 11.25 10.57
N VAL A 322 -0.79 11.13 10.02
CA VAL A 322 -2.01 11.60 10.70
C VAL A 322 -2.29 10.79 11.97
N ALA A 323 -2.06 9.48 11.97
CA ALA A 323 -2.20 8.68 13.20
C ALA A 323 -1.14 9.03 14.26
N LEU A 324 0.13 9.07 13.86
CA LEU A 324 1.24 9.33 14.77
C LEU A 324 1.15 10.74 15.37
N LEU A 325 0.89 11.75 14.55
CA LEU A 325 0.66 13.13 15.01
C LEU A 325 -0.62 13.24 15.83
N GLY A 326 -1.69 12.55 15.44
CA GLY A 326 -2.93 12.49 16.22
C GLY A 326 -2.69 11.93 17.62
N MET A 327 -1.96 10.81 17.72
CA MET A 327 -1.57 10.21 19.00
C MET A 327 -0.71 11.16 19.84
N LEU A 328 0.28 11.82 19.23
CA LEU A 328 1.12 12.81 19.90
C LEU A 328 0.28 13.98 20.46
N LEU A 329 -0.53 14.62 19.61
CA LEU A 329 -1.24 15.85 19.97
C LEU A 329 -2.38 15.59 20.95
N ILE A 330 -3.08 14.46 20.82
CA ILE A 330 -4.15 14.06 21.75
C ILE A 330 -3.54 13.56 23.06
N GLY A 331 -2.52 12.69 23.00
CA GLY A 331 -1.86 12.17 24.19
C GLY A 331 -1.12 13.24 24.98
N GLY A 332 -0.60 14.25 24.30
CA GLY A 332 -0.01 15.44 24.93
C GLY A 332 -1.03 16.46 25.44
N ASN A 333 -2.34 16.18 25.34
CA ASN A 333 -3.43 17.11 25.68
C ASN A 333 -3.33 18.48 24.97
N ILE A 334 -2.66 18.55 23.81
CA ILE A 334 -2.49 19.78 23.01
C ILE A 334 -3.78 20.08 22.24
N ILE A 335 -4.46 19.04 21.77
CA ILE A 335 -5.76 19.15 21.10
C ILE A 335 -6.83 18.32 21.83
N PRO A 336 -8.11 18.71 21.75
CA PRO A 336 -9.19 17.97 22.38
C PRO A 336 -9.28 16.52 21.88
N PHE A 337 -9.52 15.57 22.79
CA PHE A 337 -9.64 14.15 22.49
C PHE A 337 -10.62 13.84 21.34
N TRP A 338 -11.71 14.60 21.20
CA TRP A 338 -12.70 14.36 20.15
C TRP A 338 -12.14 14.55 18.73
N VAL A 339 -11.04 15.29 18.56
CA VAL A 339 -10.37 15.43 17.26
C VAL A 339 -9.87 14.07 16.76
N GLY A 340 -9.59 13.12 17.66
CA GLY A 340 -9.21 11.75 17.29
C GLY A 340 -10.26 11.01 16.47
N TYR A 341 -11.54 11.38 16.53
CA TYR A 341 -12.57 10.80 15.66
C TYR A 341 -12.49 11.26 14.21
N LEU A 342 -11.77 12.35 13.93
CA LEU A 342 -11.57 12.82 12.57
C LEU A 342 -10.50 12.02 11.83
N ILE A 343 -9.63 11.29 12.56
CA ILE A 343 -8.57 10.47 11.96
C ILE A 343 -9.15 9.42 11.00
N PRO A 344 -10.11 8.56 11.41
CA PRO A 344 -10.72 7.63 10.46
C PRO A 344 -11.42 8.31 9.28
N VAL A 345 -12.04 9.48 9.48
CA VAL A 345 -12.69 10.23 8.40
C VAL A 345 -11.66 10.65 7.35
N PHE A 346 -10.53 11.18 7.80
CA PHE A 346 -9.41 11.52 6.94
C PHE A 346 -8.85 10.28 6.21
N ASP A 347 -8.71 9.16 6.91
CA ASP A 347 -8.26 7.90 6.33
C ASP A 347 -9.19 7.42 5.20
N PHE A 348 -10.52 7.50 5.40
CA PHE A 348 -11.51 7.19 4.37
C PHE A 348 -11.36 8.10 3.15
N MET A 349 -11.18 9.41 3.35
CA MET A 349 -10.98 10.36 2.26
C MET A 349 -9.71 10.06 1.48
N LEU A 350 -8.62 9.76 2.19
CA LEU A 350 -7.30 9.47 1.61
C LEU A 350 -7.33 8.18 0.78
N VAL A 351 -7.90 7.10 1.33
CA VAL A 351 -8.10 5.83 0.63
C VAL A 351 -9.02 6.02 -0.57
N GLY A 352 -10.13 6.75 -0.41
CA GLY A 352 -11.05 7.07 -1.50
C GLY A 352 -10.36 7.79 -2.66
N LEU A 353 -9.55 8.80 -2.36
CA LEU A 353 -8.76 9.54 -3.35
C LEU A 353 -7.74 8.62 -4.06
N LEU A 354 -7.01 7.80 -3.31
CA LEU A 354 -6.06 6.84 -3.87
C LEU A 354 -6.75 5.87 -4.84
N LEU A 355 -7.91 5.31 -4.46
CA LEU A 355 -8.67 4.38 -5.31
C LEU A 355 -9.20 5.07 -6.59
N LEU A 356 -9.61 6.33 -6.51
CA LEU A 356 -10.00 7.12 -7.68
C LEU A 356 -8.81 7.33 -8.65
N LEU A 357 -7.63 7.67 -8.11
CA LEU A 357 -6.41 7.79 -8.89
C LEU A 357 -6.03 6.45 -9.54
N CYS A 358 -6.06 5.35 -8.79
CA CYS A 358 -5.82 4.01 -9.31
C CYS A 358 -6.78 3.65 -10.43
N ARG A 359 -8.09 3.91 -10.26
CA ARG A 359 -9.11 3.66 -11.28
C ARG A 359 -8.84 4.42 -12.58
N SER A 360 -8.48 5.71 -12.48
CA SER A 360 -8.20 6.54 -13.66
C SER A 360 -6.98 6.03 -14.44
N ARG A 361 -5.90 5.68 -13.74
CA ARG A 361 -4.67 5.13 -14.30
C ARG A 361 -4.91 3.75 -14.92
N TYR A 362 -5.67 2.89 -14.25
CA TYR A 362 -6.01 1.58 -14.78
C TYR A 362 -6.84 1.65 -16.06
N LYS A 363 -7.85 2.53 -16.10
CA LYS A 363 -8.61 2.76 -17.33
C LYS A 363 -7.70 3.20 -18.48
N ALA A 364 -6.77 4.12 -18.23
CA ALA A 364 -5.81 4.55 -19.24
C ALA A 364 -4.91 3.40 -19.72
N LEU A 365 -4.47 2.52 -18.81
CA LEU A 365 -3.72 1.31 -19.14
C LEU A 365 -4.53 0.36 -20.04
N LEU A 366 -5.80 0.11 -19.72
CA LEU A 366 -6.67 -0.76 -20.52
C LEU A 366 -6.95 -0.21 -21.91
N VAL A 367 -7.18 1.12 -22.03
CA VAL A 367 -7.35 1.76 -23.33
C VAL A 367 -6.08 1.58 -24.17
N ARG A 368 -4.90 1.78 -23.56
CA ARG A 368 -3.61 1.58 -24.23
C ARG A 368 -3.43 0.14 -24.70
N GLU A 369 -3.73 -0.84 -23.85
CA GLU A 369 -3.69 -2.27 -24.19
C GLU A 369 -4.61 -2.59 -25.37
N SER A 370 -5.84 -2.05 -25.39
CA SER A 370 -6.80 -2.27 -26.47
C SER A 370 -6.34 -1.68 -27.81
N LEU A 371 -5.67 -0.52 -27.79
CA LEU A 371 -5.15 0.11 -29.00
C LEU A 371 -3.99 -0.68 -29.62
N VAL A 372 -3.11 -1.25 -28.79
CA VAL A 372 -1.99 -2.08 -29.27
C VAL A 372 -2.54 -3.35 -29.94
N LEU A 373 -3.47 -4.05 -29.27
CA LEU A 373 -4.11 -5.25 -29.81
C LEU A 373 -4.89 -4.99 -31.11
N ALA A 374 -5.46 -3.79 -31.29
CA ALA A 374 -6.15 -3.42 -32.52
C ALA A 374 -5.20 -3.07 -33.68
N SER A 375 -3.91 -2.79 -33.40
CA SER A 375 -2.92 -2.33 -34.37
C SER A 375 -2.01 -3.44 -34.92
N GLU A 376 -2.04 -4.64 -34.33
CA GLU A 376 -1.26 -5.77 -34.82
C GLU A 376 -1.94 -6.36 -36.08
N PRO A 377 -1.26 -6.39 -37.24
CA PRO A 377 -1.81 -7.00 -38.45
C PRO A 377 -1.97 -8.51 -38.24
N VAL A 378 -3.19 -9.00 -38.48
CA VAL A 378 -3.57 -10.43 -38.42
C VAL A 378 -2.84 -11.25 -39.47
#